data_AF-A0A7Z7CHA3-F1
#
_entry.id   AF-A0A7Z7CHA3-F1
#
_cell.length_a   1.000
_cell.length_b   1.000
_cell.length_c   1.000
_cell.angle_alpha   90.00
_cell.angle_beta   90.00
_cell.angle_gamma   90.00
#
_symmetry.space_group_name_H-M   'P 1'
#
loop_
_entity.id
_entity.type
_entity.pdbx_description
1 polymer ?
#
loop_
_entity_poly.entity_id
_entity_poly.type
_entity_poly.pdbx_seq_one_letter_code
_entity_poly.pdbx_strand_id
1 'polypeptide(L)'
;MSNWHYGIKRRENELKGSPPSPVTTTQLTPEELEEIRLKYPATKRDKAFKKPVEIKTRPKGDNDMAKAKFNLTEKQFNAERASGKTIGRIAEEQGVSEATIYNHISKWAEARKPRQEKLLREKDVSPPGPPSAELLDKAEKEIERLTTEVTQLKEHRDEMNKDNNRLCELLKEVEQDRNEYKRMFESGYKLSQDQTAKISEHLATINSLREHGDSLIEENNRLTDRIAELEEHVFQPEPVNAAPISEVLRLDTAIQDLTRARWILNRLSASGE
;
A
#
# COMPACT_ATOMS: atom_id res chain seq x y z
N MET A 1 -14.00 -14.22 -19.40
CA MET A 1 -14.06 -15.32 -18.42
C MET A 1 -14.03 -14.73 -17.02
N SER A 2 -14.66 -15.43 -16.07
CA SER A 2 -14.66 -15.17 -14.63
C SER A 2 -15.75 -14.23 -14.12
N ASN A 3 -16.80 -14.85 -13.59
CA ASN A 3 -17.82 -14.16 -12.82
C ASN A 3 -18.18 -15.01 -11.58
N TRP A 4 -18.42 -14.31 -10.46
CA TRP A 4 -19.01 -14.74 -9.17
C TRP A 4 -18.09 -15.45 -8.15
N HIS A 5 -17.51 -14.73 -7.17
CA HIS A 5 -18.09 -14.31 -5.87
C HIS A 5 -18.50 -15.45 -4.94
N TYR A 6 -17.68 -15.74 -3.92
CA TYR A 6 -18.14 -16.28 -2.64
C TYR A 6 -17.41 -15.62 -1.46
N GLY A 7 -18.22 -15.14 -0.52
CA GLY A 7 -17.82 -14.29 0.59
C GLY A 7 -17.02 -14.96 1.70
N ILE A 8 -16.30 -14.12 2.44
CA ILE A 8 -15.54 -14.45 3.64
C ILE A 8 -16.53 -14.80 4.77
N LYS A 9 -16.61 -16.07 5.15
CA LYS A 9 -17.38 -16.53 6.33
C LYS A 9 -16.64 -16.11 7.61
N ARG A 10 -17.35 -15.40 8.50
CA ARG A 10 -16.89 -15.01 9.84
C ARG A 10 -16.58 -16.26 10.69
N ARG A 11 -15.33 -16.38 11.18
CA ARG A 11 -14.89 -17.42 12.13
C ARG A 11 -14.97 -16.90 13.58
N GLU A 12 -16.17 -16.63 14.08
CA GLU A 12 -16.36 -16.15 15.46
C GLU A 12 -16.99 -17.19 16.42
N ASN A 13 -17.08 -18.47 16.05
CA ASN A 13 -17.81 -19.46 16.84
C ASN A 13 -17.08 -20.78 17.22
N GLU A 14 -15.75 -20.86 17.15
CA GLU A 14 -15.03 -22.13 17.45
C GLU A 14 -14.32 -22.18 18.81
N LEU A 15 -14.55 -21.22 19.73
CA LEU A 15 -13.89 -21.18 21.06
C LEU A 15 -14.84 -21.39 22.24
N LYS A 16 -15.83 -22.26 22.11
CA LYS A 16 -16.59 -22.79 23.26
C LYS A 16 -16.65 -24.31 23.21
N GLY A 17 -15.77 -24.97 23.97
CA GLY A 17 -16.00 -26.36 24.40
C GLY A 17 -14.87 -27.35 24.15
N SER A 18 -13.66 -27.12 24.66
CA SER A 18 -12.74 -28.25 24.91
C SER A 18 -12.01 -28.07 26.24
N PRO A 19 -12.02 -29.07 27.13
CA PRO A 19 -11.21 -29.05 28.34
C PRO A 19 -9.72 -29.19 27.98
N PRO A 20 -8.80 -28.57 28.72
CA PRO A 20 -7.36 -28.65 28.42
C PRO A 20 -6.83 -30.07 28.66
N SER A 21 -6.17 -30.62 27.63
CA SER A 21 -5.44 -31.88 27.68
C SER A 21 -4.28 -31.80 28.68
N PRO A 22 -4.00 -32.85 29.47
CA PRO A 22 -2.89 -32.84 30.42
C PRO A 22 -1.56 -32.88 29.68
N VAL A 23 -0.80 -31.78 29.77
CA VAL A 23 0.59 -31.71 29.30
C VAL A 23 1.45 -32.52 30.26
N THR A 24 1.93 -33.69 29.83
CA THR A 24 3.01 -34.41 30.50
C THR A 24 4.32 -33.68 30.28
N THR A 25 4.93 -33.17 31.35
CA THR A 25 6.25 -32.56 31.33
C THR A 25 7.31 -33.63 31.54
N THR A 26 7.87 -34.16 30.45
CA THR A 26 9.07 -35.01 30.50
C THR A 26 10.28 -34.10 30.59
N GLN A 27 10.98 -34.11 31.74
CA GLN A 27 12.26 -33.42 31.85
C GLN A 27 13.34 -34.28 31.18
N LEU A 28 14.00 -33.71 30.17
CA LEU A 28 15.15 -34.33 29.50
C LEU A 28 16.28 -34.58 30.50
N THR A 29 16.93 -35.73 30.38
CA THR A 29 18.06 -36.09 31.25
C THR A 29 19.32 -35.29 30.87
N PRO A 30 20.29 -35.15 31.80
CA PRO A 30 21.51 -34.37 31.53
C PRO A 30 22.31 -34.88 30.32
N GLU A 31 22.28 -36.19 30.07
CA GLU A 31 23.00 -36.85 28.97
C GLU A 31 22.37 -36.54 27.61
N GLU A 32 21.04 -36.58 27.51
CA GLU A 32 20.30 -36.21 26.28
C GLU A 32 20.50 -34.73 25.93
N LEU A 33 20.65 -33.87 26.94
CA LEU A 33 20.95 -32.44 26.76
C LEU A 33 22.32 -32.18 26.16
N GLU A 34 23.31 -33.00 26.51
CA GLU A 34 24.66 -32.89 25.95
C GLU A 34 24.71 -33.36 24.50
N GLU A 35 23.98 -34.42 24.17
CA GLU A 35 23.87 -34.93 22.81
C GLU A 35 23.20 -33.90 21.87
N ILE A 36 22.16 -33.21 22.35
CA ILE A 36 21.50 -32.12 21.61
C ILE A 36 22.43 -30.93 21.39
N ARG A 37 23.25 -30.56 22.39
CA ARG A 37 24.22 -29.45 22.27
C ARG A 37 25.32 -29.72 21.27
N LEU A 38 25.74 -30.98 21.14
CA LEU A 38 26.68 -31.43 20.10
C LEU A 38 26.05 -31.40 18.71
N LYS A 39 24.78 -31.81 18.60
CA LYS A 39 24.08 -31.89 17.31
C LYS A 39 23.67 -30.53 16.73
N TYR A 40 23.44 -29.53 17.58
CA TYR A 40 23.05 -28.17 17.19
C TYR A 40 23.99 -27.14 17.82
N PRO A 41 25.20 -26.93 17.28
CA PRO A 41 26.14 -25.94 17.80
C PRO A 41 25.56 -24.53 17.64
N ALA A 42 25.48 -23.79 18.75
CA ALA A 42 24.88 -22.46 18.81
C ALA A 42 25.57 -21.49 17.81
N THR A 43 24.78 -20.88 16.94
CA THR A 43 25.28 -19.93 15.95
C THR A 43 25.49 -18.55 16.58
N LYS A 44 26.26 -17.66 15.94
CA LYS A 44 26.55 -16.31 16.48
C LYS A 44 25.28 -15.46 16.76
N ARG A 45 24.11 -15.85 16.25
CA ARG A 45 22.80 -15.22 16.57
C ARG A 45 22.25 -15.63 17.94
N ASP A 46 22.69 -16.75 18.52
CA ASP A 46 22.19 -17.27 19.79
C ASP A 46 22.91 -16.68 21.01
N LYS A 47 24.08 -16.05 20.82
CA LYS A 47 24.72 -15.22 21.86
C LYS A 47 23.94 -13.94 22.16
N ALA A 48 23.01 -13.56 21.28
CA ALA A 48 22.10 -12.43 21.46
C ALA A 48 20.72 -12.86 22.00
N PHE A 49 20.56 -14.12 22.42
CA PHE A 49 19.34 -14.57 23.07
C PHE A 49 19.28 -13.95 24.48
N LYS A 50 18.41 -12.95 24.66
CA LYS A 50 18.11 -12.38 25.97
C LYS A 50 17.59 -13.50 26.88
N LYS A 51 18.21 -13.65 28.05
CA LYS A 51 17.75 -14.56 29.10
C LYS A 51 16.26 -14.32 29.38
N PRO A 52 15.47 -15.36 29.74
CA PRO A 52 14.11 -15.19 30.23
C PRO A 52 14.09 -14.16 31.35
N VAL A 53 13.09 -13.28 31.33
CA VAL A 53 12.94 -12.17 32.29
C VAL A 53 12.86 -12.73 33.70
N GLU A 54 13.98 -12.68 34.43
CA GLU A 54 13.97 -12.69 35.89
C GLU A 54 13.20 -11.43 36.32
N ILE A 55 11.99 -11.60 36.85
CA ILE A 55 11.27 -10.52 37.54
C ILE A 55 12.03 -10.27 38.84
N LYS A 56 13.09 -9.46 38.77
CA LYS A 56 13.69 -8.84 39.93
C LYS A 56 12.76 -7.71 40.34
N THR A 57 12.19 -7.82 41.53
CA THR A 57 11.57 -6.70 42.23
C THR A 57 12.56 -5.55 42.23
N ARG A 58 12.17 -4.45 41.56
CA ARG A 58 13.05 -3.30 41.35
C ARG A 58 13.35 -2.63 42.70
N PRO A 59 14.60 -2.19 42.96
CA PRO A 59 14.93 -1.41 44.14
C PRO A 59 14.20 -0.06 44.09
N LYS A 60 13.74 0.41 45.25
CA LYS A 60 13.45 1.83 45.49
C LYS A 60 14.72 2.62 45.19
N GLY A 61 14.77 3.20 44.00
CA GLY A 61 15.85 4.09 43.57
C GLY A 61 15.21 5.29 42.92
N ASP A 62 15.08 6.34 43.71
CA ASP A 62 15.09 7.76 43.38
C ASP A 62 15.16 8.06 41.88
N ASN A 63 14.00 8.02 41.24
CA ASN A 63 13.68 8.97 40.19
C ASN A 63 12.32 9.51 40.57
N ASP A 64 12.35 10.65 41.26
CA ASP A 64 11.25 11.59 41.30
C ASP A 64 10.86 11.94 39.86
N MET A 65 10.09 11.07 39.22
CA MET A 65 9.17 11.48 38.18
C MET A 65 8.17 12.36 38.91
N ALA A 66 8.49 13.67 38.98
CA ALA A 66 7.51 14.68 39.32
C ALA A 66 6.23 14.29 38.58
N LYS A 67 5.19 13.88 39.32
CA LYS A 67 3.92 13.50 38.72
C LYS A 67 3.50 14.69 37.87
N ALA A 68 3.63 14.59 36.55
CA ALA A 68 3.29 15.65 35.63
C ALA A 68 1.83 16.01 35.96
N LYS A 69 1.64 17.20 36.54
CA LYS A 69 0.32 17.65 36.95
C LYS A 69 -0.38 18.11 35.68
N PHE A 70 -1.52 17.50 35.41
CA PHE A 70 -2.41 17.97 34.37
C PHE A 70 -2.92 19.36 34.78
N ASN A 71 -2.48 20.40 34.06
CA ASN A 71 -2.66 21.80 34.44
C ASN A 71 -3.82 22.48 33.71
N LEU A 72 -4.47 21.80 32.78
CA LEU A 72 -5.63 22.34 32.06
C LEU A 72 -6.88 22.35 32.93
N THR A 73 -7.58 23.48 32.95
CA THR A 73 -8.93 23.58 33.52
C THR A 73 -9.96 22.92 32.60
N GLU A 74 -11.12 22.55 33.15
CA GLU A 74 -12.21 21.93 32.38
C GLU A 74 -12.65 22.77 31.17
N LYS A 75 -12.68 24.10 31.32
CA LYS A 75 -13.03 25.01 30.22
C LYS A 75 -11.99 24.99 29.10
N GLN A 76 -10.71 24.97 29.44
CA GLN A 76 -9.62 24.93 28.46
C GLN A 76 -9.56 23.58 27.75
N PHE A 77 -9.73 22.48 28.48
CA PHE A 77 -9.81 21.15 27.90
C PHE A 77 -10.98 21.02 26.91
N ASN A 78 -12.16 21.55 27.26
CA ASN A 78 -13.32 21.51 26.37
C ASN A 78 -13.14 22.40 25.13
N ALA A 79 -12.43 23.53 25.24
CA ALA A 79 -12.08 24.37 24.10
C ALA A 79 -11.10 23.66 23.14
N GLU A 80 -10.11 22.95 23.67
CA GLU A 80 -9.18 22.14 22.87
C GLU A 80 -9.92 20.98 22.16
N ARG A 81 -10.87 20.35 22.85
CA ARG A 81 -11.74 19.32 22.26
C ARG A 81 -12.66 19.90 21.17
N ALA A 82 -13.22 21.09 21.38
CA ALA A 82 -14.04 21.79 20.39
C ALA A 82 -13.24 22.22 19.15
N SER A 83 -11.94 22.50 19.32
CA SER A 83 -11.01 22.75 18.19
C SER A 83 -10.59 21.49 17.43
N GLY A 84 -11.06 20.31 17.85
CA GLY A 84 -10.80 19.03 17.17
C GLY A 84 -9.57 18.26 17.66
N LYS A 85 -8.91 18.69 18.75
CA LYS A 85 -7.77 17.94 19.31
C LYS A 85 -8.24 16.62 19.96
N THR A 86 -7.47 15.56 19.70
CA THR A 86 -7.70 14.24 20.32
C THR A 86 -7.11 14.21 21.74
N ILE A 87 -7.65 13.33 22.60
CA ILE A 87 -7.20 13.18 23.99
C ILE A 87 -5.71 12.80 24.06
N GLY A 88 -5.25 11.92 23.15
CA GLY A 88 -3.84 11.54 23.07
C GLY A 88 -2.92 12.72 22.76
N ARG A 89 -3.31 13.61 21.85
CA ARG A 89 -2.53 14.81 21.53
C ARG A 89 -2.46 15.79 22.70
N ILE A 90 -3.55 15.95 23.43
CA ILE A 90 -3.59 16.78 24.65
C ILE A 90 -2.72 16.13 25.76
N ALA A 91 -2.68 14.80 25.83
CA ALA A 91 -1.85 14.06 26.78
C ALA A 91 -0.36 14.27 26.49
N GLU A 92 0.04 14.16 25.23
CA GLU A 92 1.41 14.44 24.77
C GLU A 92 1.82 15.89 25.03
N GLU A 93 0.97 16.87 24.69
CA GLU A 93 1.22 18.31 24.92
C GLU A 93 1.36 18.66 26.41
N GLN A 94 0.64 17.95 27.28
CA GLN A 94 0.69 18.15 28.73
C GLN A 94 1.71 17.24 29.44
N GLY A 95 2.43 16.38 28.69
CA GLY A 95 3.39 15.42 29.25
C GLY A 95 2.76 14.43 30.23
N VAL A 96 1.47 14.13 30.10
CA VAL A 96 0.73 13.18 30.94
C VAL A 96 0.27 11.98 30.14
N SER A 97 -0.06 10.88 30.82
CA SER A 97 -0.73 9.75 30.17
C SER A 97 -2.21 10.05 29.89
N GLU A 98 -2.78 9.45 28.85
CA GLU A 98 -4.21 9.55 28.54
C GLU A 98 -5.09 9.14 29.74
N ALA A 99 -4.69 8.10 30.48
CA ALA A 99 -5.35 7.66 31.69
C ALA A 99 -5.46 8.76 32.75
N THR A 100 -4.46 9.64 32.85
CA THR A 100 -4.49 10.80 33.75
C THR A 100 -5.56 11.79 33.32
N ILE A 101 -5.68 12.06 32.02
CA ILE A 101 -6.74 12.94 31.49
C ILE A 101 -8.12 12.36 31.77
N TYR A 102 -8.34 11.06 31.52
CA TYR A 102 -9.62 10.42 31.82
C TYR A 102 -10.01 10.54 33.30
N ASN A 103 -9.06 10.40 34.22
CA ASN A 103 -9.32 10.62 35.65
C ASN A 103 -9.76 12.05 35.98
N HIS A 104 -9.21 13.06 35.30
CA HIS A 104 -9.64 14.45 35.46
C HIS A 104 -11.03 14.71 34.88
N ILE A 105 -11.34 14.13 33.72
CA ILE A 105 -12.68 14.18 33.11
C ILE A 105 -13.72 13.56 34.06
N SER A 106 -13.45 12.39 34.63
CA SER A 106 -14.35 11.75 35.59
C SER A 106 -14.55 12.61 36.85
N LYS A 107 -13.49 13.24 37.37
CA LYS A 107 -13.61 14.15 38.53
C LYS A 107 -14.49 15.36 38.22
N TRP A 108 -14.38 15.94 37.03
CA TRP A 108 -15.26 17.04 36.61
C TRP A 108 -16.71 16.58 36.44
N ALA A 109 -16.92 15.36 35.92
CA ALA A 109 -18.26 14.78 35.82
C ALA A 109 -18.90 14.51 37.20
N GLU A 110 -18.13 14.00 38.17
CA GLU A 110 -18.61 13.80 39.55
C GLU A 110 -18.90 15.11 40.27
N ALA A 111 -18.13 16.18 40.01
CA ALA A 111 -18.37 17.50 40.58
C ALA A 111 -19.68 18.16 40.08
N ARG A 112 -20.17 17.74 38.91
CA ARG A 112 -21.45 18.18 38.34
C ARG A 112 -22.66 17.42 38.89
N LYS A 113 -22.46 16.31 39.61
CA LYS A 113 -23.59 15.63 40.26
C LYS A 113 -24.07 16.51 41.41
N PRO A 114 -25.35 16.95 41.43
CA PRO A 114 -25.88 17.63 42.59
C PRO A 114 -25.74 16.66 43.77
N ARG A 115 -25.04 17.09 44.83
CA ARG A 115 -25.08 16.38 46.11
C ARG A 115 -26.56 16.22 46.43
N GLN A 116 -27.05 14.99 46.46
CA GLN A 116 -28.38 14.71 46.97
C GLN A 116 -28.38 15.11 48.44
N GLU A 117 -28.77 16.36 48.71
CA GLU A 117 -29.11 16.82 50.04
C GLU A 117 -30.18 15.85 50.55
N LYS A 118 -29.86 15.20 51.67
CA LYS A 118 -30.81 14.41 52.42
C LYS A 118 -32.06 15.27 52.61
N LEU A 119 -33.16 14.85 51.99
CA LEU A 119 -34.50 15.38 52.24
C LEU A 119 -34.73 15.41 53.75
N LEU A 120 -34.60 16.60 54.34
CA LEU A 120 -35.03 16.88 55.70
C LEU A 120 -36.53 16.67 55.71
N ARG A 121 -36.95 15.57 56.34
CA ARG A 121 -38.37 15.27 56.59
C ARG A 121 -39.04 16.48 57.22
N GLU A 122 -40.19 16.80 56.64
CA GLU A 122 -41.30 17.59 57.14
C GLU A 122 -41.24 17.78 58.66
N LYS A 123 -40.75 18.93 59.10
CA LYS A 123 -41.21 19.51 60.36
C LYS A 123 -42.55 20.15 60.05
N ASP A 124 -43.54 19.89 60.88
CA ASP A 124 -44.87 20.47 60.83
C ASP A 124 -44.80 22.00 60.68
N VAL A 125 -44.91 22.49 59.45
CA VAL A 125 -45.13 23.90 59.16
C VAL A 125 -46.64 24.05 59.06
N SER A 126 -47.22 24.88 59.93
CA SER A 126 -48.61 25.31 59.84
C SER A 126 -48.98 25.70 58.41
N PRO A 127 -50.27 25.58 58.01
CA PRO A 127 -50.70 25.93 56.66
C PRO A 127 -50.17 27.33 56.34
N PRO A 128 -49.41 27.52 55.25
CA PRO A 128 -48.94 28.85 54.89
C PRO A 128 -50.19 29.72 54.77
N GLY A 129 -50.22 30.82 55.54
CA GLY A 129 -51.26 31.83 55.38
C GLY A 129 -51.35 32.24 53.90
N PRO A 130 -52.52 32.71 53.44
CA PRO A 130 -52.72 33.04 52.04
C PRO A 130 -51.56 33.94 51.56
N PRO A 131 -50.88 33.59 50.45
CA PRO A 131 -49.74 34.34 49.96
C PRO A 131 -50.14 35.81 49.83
N SER A 132 -49.31 36.71 50.36
CA SER A 132 -49.60 38.14 50.30
C SER A 132 -49.86 38.53 48.85
N ALA A 133 -50.90 39.33 48.60
CA ALA A 133 -51.31 39.70 47.24
C ALA A 133 -50.16 40.26 46.38
N GLU A 134 -49.18 40.93 47.00
CA GLU A 134 -47.95 41.41 46.35
C GLU A 134 -47.04 40.31 45.77
N LEU A 135 -46.97 39.14 46.44
CA LEU A 135 -46.20 38.00 45.95
C LEU A 135 -46.90 37.31 44.77
N LEU A 136 -48.23 37.31 44.77
CA LEU A 136 -49.04 36.81 43.66
C LEU A 136 -48.88 37.70 42.43
N ASP A 137 -49.03 39.02 42.56
CA ASP A 137 -48.83 39.98 41.45
C ASP A 137 -47.40 39.91 40.87
N LYS A 138 -46.39 39.73 41.75
CA LYS A 138 -45.01 39.54 41.31
C LYS A 138 -44.80 38.21 40.58
N ALA A 139 -45.43 37.13 41.03
CA ALA A 139 -45.37 35.84 40.37
C ALA A 139 -46.07 35.86 39.01
N GLU A 140 -47.23 36.53 38.91
CA GLU A 140 -47.96 36.70 37.65
C GLU A 140 -47.14 37.45 36.60
N LYS A 141 -46.51 38.57 36.98
CA LYS A 141 -45.61 39.33 36.09
C LYS A 141 -44.40 38.51 35.65
N GLU A 142 -43.84 37.70 36.54
CA GLU A 142 -42.70 36.84 36.21
C GLU A 142 -43.11 35.70 35.26
N ILE A 143 -44.29 35.10 35.46
CA ILE A 143 -44.84 34.09 34.55
C ILE A 143 -45.06 34.70 33.17
N GLU A 144 -45.61 35.92 33.09
CA GLU A 144 -45.81 36.61 31.81
C GLU A 144 -44.48 36.89 31.11
N ARG A 145 -43.48 37.41 31.84
CA ARG A 145 -42.11 37.60 31.34
C ARG A 145 -41.51 36.31 30.80
N LEU A 146 -41.51 35.24 31.59
CA LEU A 146 -40.94 33.95 31.18
C LEU A 146 -41.71 33.34 30.01
N THR A 147 -43.02 33.55 29.93
CA THR A 147 -43.81 33.07 28.78
C THR A 147 -43.38 33.77 27.50
N THR A 148 -43.16 35.10 27.54
CA THR A 148 -42.64 35.85 26.38
C THR A 148 -41.22 35.42 26.00
N GLU A 149 -40.34 35.19 26.97
CA GLU A 149 -38.97 34.72 26.72
C GLU A 149 -38.97 33.32 26.10
N VAL A 150 -39.81 32.41 26.58
CA VAL A 150 -39.96 31.06 26.00
C VAL A 150 -40.46 31.14 24.56
N THR A 151 -41.38 32.05 24.22
CA THR A 151 -41.81 32.23 22.83
C THR A 151 -40.68 32.74 21.94
N GLN A 152 -39.90 33.73 22.39
CA GLN A 152 -38.76 34.25 21.63
C GLN A 152 -37.67 33.18 21.43
N LEU A 153 -37.39 32.37 22.45
CA LEU A 153 -36.42 31.27 22.35
C LEU A 153 -36.89 30.16 21.40
N LYS A 154 -38.20 29.91 21.29
CA LYS A 154 -38.76 28.97 20.30
C LYS A 154 -38.58 29.51 18.88
N GLU A 155 -38.92 30.77 18.64
CA GLU A 155 -38.74 31.40 17.33
C GLU A 155 -37.26 31.40 16.90
N HIS A 156 -36.36 31.76 17.82
CA HIS A 156 -34.92 31.70 17.56
C HIS A 156 -34.44 30.27 17.24
N ARG A 157 -34.94 29.26 17.96
CA ARG A 157 -34.63 27.85 17.67
C ARG A 157 -35.09 27.46 16.27
N ASP A 158 -36.29 27.86 15.88
CA ASP A 158 -36.85 27.53 14.57
C ASP A 158 -36.05 28.20 13.44
N GLU A 159 -35.58 29.43 13.65
CA GLU A 159 -34.70 30.11 12.69
C GLU A 159 -33.35 29.40 12.57
N MET A 160 -32.72 29.05 13.70
CA MET A 160 -31.49 28.26 13.70
C MET A 160 -31.65 26.91 13.00
N ASN A 161 -32.81 26.26 13.14
CA ASN A 161 -33.10 25.01 12.45
C ASN A 161 -33.22 25.21 10.93
N LYS A 162 -33.83 26.31 10.47
CA LYS A 162 -33.87 26.65 9.03
C LYS A 162 -32.47 26.87 8.48
N ASP A 163 -31.64 27.62 9.20
CA ASP A 163 -30.26 27.88 8.78
C ASP A 163 -29.42 26.61 8.78
N ASN A 164 -29.60 25.74 9.76
CA ASN A 164 -28.95 24.44 9.78
C ASN A 164 -29.38 23.56 8.59
N ASN A 165 -30.65 23.59 8.19
CA ASN A 165 -31.13 22.87 7.00
C ASN A 165 -30.52 23.45 5.71
N ARG A 166 -30.48 24.78 5.58
CA ARG A 166 -29.82 25.45 4.45
C ARG A 166 -28.33 25.09 4.35
N LEU A 167 -27.62 25.08 5.47
CA LEU A 167 -26.22 24.67 5.52
C LEU A 167 -26.05 23.19 5.13
N CYS A 168 -26.94 22.31 5.57
CA CYS A 168 -26.93 20.90 5.15
C CYS A 168 -27.14 20.74 3.64
N GLU A 169 -27.99 21.56 3.01
CA GLU A 169 -28.21 21.55 1.56
C GLU A 169 -26.97 22.04 0.81
N LEU A 170 -26.39 23.17 1.23
CA LEU A 170 -25.16 23.70 0.64
C LEU A 170 -23.98 22.71 0.77
N LEU A 171 -23.86 22.02 1.91
CA LEU A 171 -22.83 20.99 2.08
C LEU A 171 -23.00 19.83 1.09
N LYS A 172 -24.24 19.40 0.82
CA LYS A 172 -24.52 18.36 -0.17
C LYS A 172 -24.16 18.81 -1.59
N GLU A 173 -24.45 20.05 -1.94
CA GLU A 173 -24.08 20.64 -3.25
C GLU A 173 -22.56 20.67 -3.43
N VAL A 174 -21.83 21.18 -2.43
CA VAL A 174 -20.36 21.21 -2.44
C VAL A 174 -19.76 19.80 -2.52
N GLU A 175 -20.35 18.81 -1.85
CA GLU A 175 -19.92 17.41 -1.97
C GLU A 175 -20.17 16.84 -3.37
N GLN A 176 -21.29 17.18 -4.01
CA GLN A 176 -21.59 16.78 -5.39
C GLN A 176 -20.59 17.38 -6.36
N ASP A 177 -20.35 18.69 -6.28
CA ASP A 177 -19.36 19.40 -7.10
C ASP A 177 -17.97 18.78 -6.94
N ARG A 178 -17.55 18.56 -5.69
CA ARG A 178 -16.25 17.92 -5.39
C ARG A 178 -16.13 16.55 -6.07
N ASN A 179 -17.20 15.74 -6.03
CA ASN A 179 -17.22 14.42 -6.65
C ASN A 179 -17.20 14.52 -8.19
N GLU A 180 -17.85 15.52 -8.77
CA GLU A 180 -17.81 15.77 -10.21
C GLU A 180 -16.43 16.22 -10.68
N TYR A 181 -15.81 17.19 -9.99
CA TYR A 181 -14.43 17.60 -10.26
C TYR A 181 -13.45 16.44 -10.16
N LYS A 182 -13.60 15.59 -9.14
CA LYS A 182 -12.79 14.38 -9.00
C LYS A 182 -12.94 13.45 -10.20
N ARG A 183 -14.18 13.22 -10.66
CA ARG A 183 -14.46 12.36 -11.83
C ARG A 183 -13.85 12.94 -13.11
N MET A 184 -14.00 14.24 -13.35
CA MET A 184 -13.41 14.91 -14.50
C MET A 184 -11.89 14.81 -14.49
N PHE A 185 -11.27 15.02 -13.33
CA PHE A 185 -9.83 14.91 -13.16
C PHE A 185 -9.33 13.48 -13.40
N GLU A 186 -9.96 12.48 -12.78
CA GLU A 186 -9.60 11.07 -12.97
C GLU A 186 -9.76 10.62 -14.43
N SER A 187 -10.82 11.07 -15.11
CA SER A 187 -11.05 10.81 -16.53
C SER A 187 -9.96 11.44 -17.40
N GLY A 188 -9.65 12.72 -17.18
CA GLY A 188 -8.59 13.41 -17.92
C GLY A 188 -7.21 12.81 -17.69
N TYR A 189 -6.90 12.43 -16.44
CA TYR A 189 -5.66 11.77 -16.09
C TYR A 189 -5.52 10.41 -16.78
N LYS A 190 -6.58 9.59 -16.78
CA LYS A 190 -6.60 8.30 -17.48
C LYS A 190 -6.40 8.46 -18.98
N LEU A 191 -7.10 9.43 -19.61
CA LEU A 191 -6.93 9.72 -21.03
C LEU A 191 -5.47 10.11 -21.36
N SER A 192 -4.85 10.92 -20.52
CA SER A 192 -3.44 11.32 -20.69
C SER A 192 -2.48 10.13 -20.56
N GLN A 193 -2.73 9.21 -19.61
CA GLN A 193 -1.96 7.97 -19.51
C GLN A 193 -2.10 7.10 -20.75
N ASP A 194 -3.33 6.90 -21.24
CA ASP A 194 -3.62 6.10 -22.42
C ASP A 194 -2.93 6.70 -23.68
N GLN A 195 -2.96 8.04 -23.82
CA GLN A 195 -2.27 8.74 -24.90
C GLN A 195 -0.75 8.58 -24.79
N THR A 196 -0.18 8.69 -23.60
CA THR A 196 1.26 8.53 -23.37
C THR A 196 1.72 7.10 -23.68
N ALA A 197 0.92 6.10 -23.31
CA ALA A 197 1.17 4.71 -23.66
C ALA A 197 1.17 4.51 -25.18
N LYS A 198 0.17 5.07 -25.87
CA LYS A 198 0.07 4.99 -27.35
C LYS A 198 1.23 5.69 -28.06
N ILE A 199 1.67 6.84 -27.56
CA ILE A 199 2.86 7.52 -28.08
C ILE A 199 4.09 6.63 -27.90
N SER A 200 4.23 6.00 -26.73
CA SER A 200 5.36 5.11 -26.46
C SER A 200 5.38 3.88 -27.39
N GLU A 201 4.21 3.31 -27.67
CA GLU A 201 4.06 2.23 -28.66
C GLU A 201 4.47 2.69 -30.06
N HIS A 202 3.99 3.85 -30.51
CA HIS A 202 4.36 4.40 -31.82
C HIS A 202 5.86 4.68 -31.93
N LEU A 203 6.49 5.17 -30.87
CA LEU A 203 7.95 5.37 -30.83
C LEU A 203 8.71 4.05 -30.93
N ALA A 204 8.24 3.00 -30.26
CA ALA A 204 8.83 1.67 -30.37
C ALA A 204 8.75 1.13 -31.82
N THR A 205 7.58 1.29 -32.46
CA THR A 205 7.40 0.90 -33.87
C THR A 205 8.31 1.69 -34.82
N ILE A 206 8.44 3.01 -34.61
CA ILE A 206 9.34 3.86 -35.40
C ILE A 206 10.80 3.38 -35.26
N ASN A 207 11.23 3.05 -34.05
CA ASN A 207 12.59 2.55 -33.82
C ASN A 207 12.82 1.20 -34.50
N SER A 208 11.87 0.27 -34.41
CA SER A 208 11.97 -1.03 -35.10
C SER A 208 12.02 -0.87 -36.62
N LEU A 209 11.22 0.04 -37.20
CA LEU A 209 11.27 0.34 -38.63
C LEU A 209 12.59 0.98 -39.04
N ARG A 210 13.17 1.83 -38.19
CA ARG A 210 14.50 2.41 -38.41
C ARG A 210 15.58 1.32 -38.43
N GLU A 211 15.61 0.44 -37.43
CA GLU A 211 16.56 -0.68 -37.36
C GLU A 211 16.43 -1.61 -38.59
N HIS A 212 15.20 -1.86 -39.04
CA HIS A 212 14.96 -2.63 -40.26
C HIS A 212 15.48 -1.89 -41.51
N GLY A 213 15.27 -0.58 -41.59
CA GLY A 213 15.82 0.27 -42.65
C GLY A 213 17.34 0.25 -42.68
N ASP A 214 18.00 0.39 -41.53
CA ASP A 214 19.45 0.32 -41.41
C ASP A 214 19.97 -1.06 -41.87
N SER A 215 19.29 -2.15 -41.50
CA SER A 215 19.62 -3.51 -41.96
C SER A 215 19.52 -3.66 -43.49
N LEU A 216 18.48 -3.10 -44.10
CA LEU A 216 18.30 -3.11 -45.56
C LEU A 216 19.37 -2.29 -46.27
N ILE A 217 19.80 -1.16 -45.68
CA ILE A 217 20.89 -0.35 -46.22
C ILE A 217 22.20 -1.15 -46.19
N GLU A 218 22.50 -1.84 -45.10
CA GLU A 218 23.68 -2.71 -45.00
C GLU A 218 23.64 -3.83 -46.04
N GLU A 219 22.50 -4.49 -46.24
CA GLU A 219 22.34 -5.53 -47.26
C GLU A 219 22.51 -4.96 -48.68
N ASN A 220 21.94 -3.79 -48.95
CA ASN A 220 22.08 -3.13 -50.26
C ASN A 220 23.54 -2.76 -50.55
N ASN A 221 24.27 -2.23 -49.55
CA ASN A 221 25.70 -1.95 -49.67
C ASN A 221 26.48 -3.24 -49.98
N ARG A 222 26.21 -4.32 -49.25
CA ARG A 222 26.84 -5.62 -49.49
C ARG A 222 26.57 -6.17 -50.91
N LEU A 223 25.33 -6.06 -51.39
CA LEU A 223 24.97 -6.49 -52.74
C LEU A 223 25.62 -5.61 -53.80
N THR A 224 25.71 -4.30 -53.55
CA THR A 224 26.39 -3.34 -54.43
C THR A 224 27.87 -3.71 -54.56
N ASP A 225 28.56 -3.97 -53.44
CA ASP A 225 29.95 -4.43 -53.44
C ASP A 225 30.10 -5.75 -54.22
N ARG A 226 29.17 -6.69 -54.03
CA ARG A 226 29.20 -7.98 -54.74
C ARG A 226 28.98 -7.84 -56.25
N ILE A 227 28.12 -6.92 -56.68
CA ILE A 227 27.93 -6.61 -58.10
C ILE A 227 29.22 -6.04 -58.66
N ALA A 228 29.87 -5.09 -57.96
CA ALA A 228 31.15 -4.52 -58.40
C ALA A 228 32.25 -5.59 -58.55
N GLU A 229 32.36 -6.53 -57.60
CA GLU A 229 33.28 -7.68 -57.71
C GLU A 229 32.99 -8.56 -58.94
N LEU A 230 31.71 -8.86 -59.19
CA LEU A 230 31.31 -9.68 -60.33
C LEU A 230 31.53 -8.96 -61.66
N GLU A 231 31.25 -7.66 -61.72
CA GLU A 231 31.55 -6.81 -62.87
C GLU A 231 33.06 -6.80 -63.14
N GLU A 232 33.92 -6.70 -62.11
CA GLU A 232 35.37 -6.81 -62.26
C GLU A 232 35.77 -8.19 -62.82
N HIS A 233 35.20 -9.28 -62.30
CA HIS A 233 35.45 -10.63 -62.82
C HIS A 233 35.02 -10.83 -64.27
N VAL A 234 33.92 -10.21 -64.71
CA VAL A 234 33.44 -10.26 -66.10
C VAL A 234 34.29 -9.36 -67.01
N PHE A 235 34.76 -8.23 -66.50
CA PHE A 235 35.63 -7.29 -67.24
C PHE A 235 37.10 -7.68 -67.23
N GLN A 236 37.53 -8.66 -66.43
CA GLN A 236 38.83 -9.27 -66.63
C GLN A 236 38.85 -9.89 -68.03
N PRO A 237 39.67 -9.36 -68.97
CA PRO A 237 39.83 -10.04 -70.25
C PRO A 237 40.31 -11.45 -69.92
N GLU A 238 39.65 -12.47 -70.48
CA GLU A 238 40.25 -13.80 -70.56
C GLU A 238 41.72 -13.61 -70.92
N PRO A 239 42.66 -14.25 -70.21
CA PRO A 239 44.06 -14.12 -70.57
C PRO A 239 44.14 -14.50 -72.05
N VAL A 240 44.47 -13.52 -72.90
CA VAL A 240 44.59 -13.65 -74.36
C VAL A 240 45.70 -14.65 -74.75
N ASN A 241 46.26 -15.35 -73.76
CA ASN A 241 47.26 -16.42 -73.85
C ASN A 241 46.76 -17.79 -73.38
N ALA A 242 45.47 -17.98 -73.08
CA ALA A 242 44.89 -19.32 -73.22
C ALA A 242 44.73 -19.57 -74.72
N ALA A 243 45.84 -19.92 -75.38
CA ALA A 243 45.76 -20.55 -76.68
C ALA A 243 44.65 -21.61 -76.61
N PRO A 244 43.69 -21.63 -77.54
CA PRO A 244 42.71 -22.72 -77.56
C PRO A 244 43.56 -23.98 -77.48
N ILE A 245 43.34 -24.81 -76.44
CA ILE A 245 44.03 -26.10 -76.32
C ILE A 245 43.81 -26.74 -77.67
N SER A 246 44.86 -26.70 -78.51
CA SER A 246 44.65 -26.92 -79.92
C SER A 246 44.10 -28.33 -80.02
N GLU A 247 43.23 -28.56 -81.00
CA GLU A 247 42.64 -29.89 -81.16
C GLU A 247 43.74 -30.98 -81.17
N VAL A 248 44.94 -30.61 -81.64
CA VAL A 248 46.19 -31.37 -81.53
C VAL A 248 46.59 -31.73 -80.09
N LEU A 249 46.60 -30.80 -79.13
CA LEU A 249 46.88 -31.09 -77.71
C LEU A 249 45.82 -32.00 -77.08
N ARG A 250 44.55 -31.83 -77.46
CA ARG A 250 43.46 -32.72 -77.02
C ARG A 250 43.64 -34.13 -77.58
N LEU A 251 44.02 -34.23 -78.85
CA LEU A 251 44.33 -35.50 -79.51
C LEU A 251 45.58 -36.16 -78.92
N ASP A 252 46.63 -35.40 -78.63
CA ASP A 252 47.86 -35.93 -78.00
C ASP A 252 47.58 -36.49 -76.61
N THR A 253 46.74 -35.80 -75.81
CA THR A 253 46.33 -36.29 -74.49
C THR A 253 45.53 -37.59 -74.63
N ALA A 254 44.58 -37.64 -75.57
CA ALA A 254 43.80 -38.85 -75.85
C ALA A 254 44.67 -40.01 -76.36
N ILE A 255 45.68 -39.72 -77.20
CA ILE A 255 46.66 -40.71 -77.69
C ILE A 255 47.49 -41.24 -76.53
N GLN A 256 47.94 -40.38 -75.61
CA GLN A 256 48.68 -40.79 -74.42
C GLN A 256 47.84 -41.70 -73.51
N ASP A 257 46.57 -41.34 -73.28
CA ASP A 257 45.66 -42.14 -72.48
C ASP A 257 45.37 -43.50 -73.12
N LEU A 258 45.13 -43.54 -74.44
CA LEU A 258 44.95 -44.78 -75.18
C LEU A 258 46.22 -45.64 -75.17
N THR A 259 47.39 -45.03 -75.27
CA THR A 259 48.67 -45.74 -75.20
C THR A 259 48.89 -46.33 -73.81
N ARG A 260 48.54 -45.59 -72.75
CA ARG A 260 48.60 -46.07 -71.37
C ARG A 260 47.62 -47.21 -71.13
N ALA A 261 46.38 -47.09 -71.60
CA ALA A 261 45.38 -48.15 -71.52
C ALA A 261 45.86 -49.42 -72.25
N ARG A 262 46.44 -49.27 -73.44
CA ARG A 262 47.03 -50.38 -74.19
C ARG A 262 48.20 -51.03 -73.45
N TRP A 263 49.06 -50.25 -72.80
CA TRP A 263 50.15 -50.78 -71.99
C TRP A 263 49.62 -51.59 -70.79
N ILE A 264 48.60 -51.08 -70.10
CA ILE A 264 47.95 -51.79 -68.99
C ILE A 264 47.33 -53.09 -69.49
N LEU A 265 46.56 -53.06 -70.59
CA LEU A 265 45.96 -54.24 -71.17
C LEU A 265 47.00 -55.27 -71.61
N ASN A 266 48.08 -54.86 -72.27
CA ASN A 266 49.15 -55.78 -72.64
C ASN A 266 49.82 -56.40 -71.40
N ARG A 267 49.97 -55.64 -70.32
CA ARG A 267 50.52 -56.17 -69.06
C ARG A 267 49.57 -57.17 -68.39
N LEU A 268 48.27 -56.90 -68.41
CA LEU A 268 47.25 -57.82 -67.88
C LEU A 268 47.16 -59.09 -68.74
N SER A 269 47.15 -58.97 -70.07
CA SER A 269 47.11 -60.11 -70.99
C SER A 269 48.41 -60.93 -70.98
N ALA A 270 49.57 -60.31 -70.76
CA ALA A 270 50.84 -61.02 -70.61
C ALA A 270 51.04 -61.64 -69.21
N SER A 271 50.26 -61.20 -68.21
CA SER A 271 50.28 -61.71 -66.84
C SER A 271 49.34 -62.91 -66.63
N GLY A 272 48.83 -63.52 -67.71
CA GLY A 272 47.87 -64.62 -67.74
C GLY A 272 47.72 -65.44 -66.45
N GLU A 273 46.75 -65.02 -65.64
CA GLU A 273 46.02 -65.77 -64.62
C GLU A 273 44.53 -65.40 -64.73
#